data_AF-A0A7M3N030-F1
#
_entry.id   AF-A0A7M3N030-F1
#
_cell.length_a   1.000
_cell.length_b   1.000
_cell.length_c   1.000
_cell.angle_alpha   90.00
_cell.angle_beta   90.00
_cell.angle_gamma   90.00
#
_symmetry.space_group_name_H-M   'P 1'
#
loop_
_entity.id
_entity.type
_entity.pdbx_description
1 polymer ?
#
loop_
_entity_poly.entity_id
_entity_poly.type
_entity_poly.pdbx_seq_one_letter_code
_entity_poly.pdbx_strand_id
1 'polypeptide(L)'
;MKEHPSFIQRPDPSLCELEPMEPIIVYRIRGGELKDCLKGSAKSVVYFWSPNCSAPVCIPPNFAQEFSSRHGVDLFIVANYYDYSEMAVDFDLERPIFGVDTEYYRTNFTDRYLRRFKADLFDENSRDENDVGRFICLNLTV
;
A
#
# COMPACT_ATOMS: atom_id res chain seq x y z
N MET A 1 13.43 14.12 1.74
CA MET A 1 12.87 13.23 2.77
C MET A 1 13.02 13.91 4.11
N LYS A 2 11.94 14.42 4.69
CA LYS A 2 11.95 14.82 6.11
C LYS A 2 11.39 13.63 6.87
N GLU A 3 12.26 12.73 7.29
CA GLU A 3 11.85 11.59 8.13
C GLU A 3 11.62 12.09 9.56
N HIS A 4 10.45 11.80 10.12
CA HIS A 4 10.22 11.87 11.55
C HIS A 4 10.44 10.45 12.11
N PRO A 5 11.49 10.17 12.91
CA PRO A 5 11.91 8.80 13.22
C PRO A 5 10.86 7.90 13.87
N SER A 6 9.81 8.46 14.49
CA SER A 6 8.70 7.72 15.09
C SER A 6 7.55 7.36 14.13
N PHE A 7 7.58 7.87 12.90
CA PHE A 7 6.50 7.78 11.92
C PHE A 7 6.55 6.50 11.08
N ILE A 8 7.74 5.91 10.89
CA ILE A 8 7.93 4.73 10.05
C ILE A 8 8.39 3.57 10.93
N GLN A 9 7.60 2.49 10.96
CA GLN A 9 7.86 1.33 11.81
C GLN A 9 7.82 0.03 11.00
N ARG A 10 8.57 -0.99 11.41
CA ARG A 10 8.35 -2.35 10.89
C ARG A 10 7.10 -2.92 11.59
N PRO A 11 6.25 -3.66 10.89
CA PRO A 11 5.10 -4.29 11.51
C PRO A 11 5.54 -5.40 12.49
N ASP A 12 4.87 -5.46 13.63
CA ASP A 12 4.91 -6.51 14.66
C ASP A 12 3.56 -6.44 15.40
N PRO A 13 2.48 -7.18 15.02
CA PRO A 13 2.40 -8.52 14.41
C PRO A 13 2.00 -8.55 12.91
N SER A 14 1.18 -9.52 12.47
CA SER A 14 0.72 -9.78 11.09
C SER A 14 0.17 -8.54 10.38
N LEU A 15 0.60 -8.30 9.13
CA LEU A 15 0.18 -7.16 8.31
C LEU A 15 -1.35 -7.06 8.13
N CYS A 16 -2.05 -8.21 8.11
CA CYS A 16 -3.50 -8.27 7.90
C CYS A 16 -4.33 -7.86 9.10
N GLU A 17 -3.71 -7.76 10.26
CA GLU A 17 -4.37 -7.45 11.53
C GLU A 17 -4.08 -6.02 11.96
N LEU A 18 -3.32 -5.27 11.15
CA LEU A 18 -2.97 -3.90 11.47
C LEU A 18 -4.17 -2.98 11.25
N GLU A 19 -4.48 -2.23 12.30
CA GLU A 19 -5.45 -1.16 12.34
C GLU A 19 -4.74 0.20 12.26
N PRO A 20 -5.40 1.25 11.72
CA PRO A 20 -4.90 2.62 11.85
C PRO A 20 -4.70 2.99 13.33
N MET A 21 -3.67 3.78 13.62
CA MET A 21 -3.31 4.19 14.98
C MET A 21 -3.27 5.71 15.10
N GLU A 22 -3.46 6.21 16.33
CA GLU A 22 -3.17 7.59 16.72
C GLU A 22 -1.98 7.60 17.72
N PRO A 23 -0.86 8.29 17.42
CA PRO A 23 -0.58 9.03 16.19
C PRO A 23 -0.40 8.11 14.97
N ILE A 24 -0.63 8.65 13.77
CA ILE A 24 -0.52 7.90 12.52
C ILE A 24 0.88 7.30 12.38
N ILE A 25 0.91 5.99 12.14
CA ILE A 25 2.11 5.20 11.88
C ILE A 25 2.04 4.63 10.47
N VAL A 26 3.13 4.76 9.73
CA VAL A 26 3.32 4.13 8.43
C VAL A 26 4.18 2.89 8.62
N TYR A 27 3.63 1.74 8.26
CA TYR A 27 4.38 0.48 8.35
C TYR A 27 5.19 0.23 7.08
N ARG A 28 6.50 0.03 7.21
CA ARG A 28 7.37 -0.36 6.09
C ARG A 28 7.29 -1.87 5.84
N ILE A 29 6.88 -2.22 4.63
CA ILE A 29 6.52 -3.59 4.26
C ILE A 29 7.28 -4.06 3.00
N ARG A 30 7.32 -5.37 2.83
CA ARG A 30 7.85 -6.06 1.64
C ARG A 30 6.69 -6.60 0.80
N GLY A 31 6.92 -6.73 -0.50
CA GLY A 31 5.89 -7.24 -1.41
C GLY A 31 5.45 -8.66 -1.04
N GLY A 32 6.38 -9.51 -0.57
CA GLY A 32 6.06 -10.86 -0.11
C GLY A 32 5.17 -10.89 1.14
N GLU A 33 5.37 -9.94 2.07
CA GLU A 33 4.54 -9.83 3.28
C GLU A 33 3.09 -9.45 2.93
N LEU A 34 2.94 -8.51 1.99
CA LEU A 34 1.62 -8.14 1.47
C LEU A 34 1.01 -9.28 0.63
N LYS A 35 1.80 -10.00 -0.18
CA LYS A 35 1.34 -11.17 -0.94
C LYS A 35 0.76 -12.23 -0.01
N ASP A 36 1.44 -12.52 1.10
CA ASP A 36 0.96 -13.48 2.08
C ASP A 36 -0.35 -13.00 2.73
N CYS A 37 -0.48 -11.70 2.98
CA CYS A 37 -1.70 -11.14 3.51
C CYS A 37 -2.89 -11.26 2.55
N LEU A 38 -2.67 -10.95 1.28
CA LEU A 38 -3.71 -10.97 0.25
C LEU A 38 -4.30 -12.37 0.05
N LYS A 39 -3.56 -13.45 0.33
CA LYS A 39 -4.06 -14.84 0.26
C LYS A 39 -5.28 -15.09 1.15
N GLY A 40 -5.47 -14.31 2.22
CA GLY A 40 -6.62 -14.41 3.11
C GLY A 40 -7.87 -13.65 2.63
N SER A 41 -7.74 -12.80 1.61
CA SER A 41 -8.81 -11.94 1.10
C SER A 41 -9.52 -12.56 -0.09
N ALA A 42 -10.85 -12.64 -0.05
CA ALA A 42 -11.65 -13.12 -1.17
C ALA A 42 -11.58 -12.19 -2.39
N LYS A 43 -11.59 -10.86 -2.14
CA LYS A 43 -11.40 -9.81 -3.13
C LYS A 43 -10.60 -8.69 -2.50
N SER A 44 -9.53 -8.27 -3.16
CA SER A 44 -8.67 -7.21 -2.67
C SER A 44 -8.21 -6.28 -3.78
N VAL A 45 -7.91 -5.05 -3.39
CA VAL A 45 -7.30 -4.02 -4.24
C VAL A 45 -6.05 -3.51 -3.56
N VAL A 46 -4.94 -3.53 -4.28
CA VAL A 46 -3.72 -2.82 -3.88
C VAL A 46 -3.68 -1.49 -4.59
N TYR A 47 -3.74 -0.40 -3.83
CA TYR A 47 -3.65 0.96 -4.33
C TYR A 47 -2.26 1.55 -4.11
N PHE A 48 -1.53 1.78 -5.20
CA PHE A 48 -0.24 2.47 -5.20
C PHE A 48 -0.45 3.99 -5.18
N TRP A 49 -0.59 4.53 -3.97
CA TRP A 49 -0.85 5.94 -3.74
C TRP A 49 0.43 6.77 -3.84
N SER A 50 0.31 8.00 -4.34
CA SER A 50 1.42 8.95 -4.42
C SER A 50 1.01 10.20 -3.66
N PRO A 51 1.61 10.50 -2.49
CA PRO A 51 1.10 11.55 -1.60
C PRO A 51 0.95 12.94 -2.24
N ASN A 52 1.97 13.43 -2.96
CA ASN A 52 1.95 14.75 -3.63
C ASN A 52 1.41 14.68 -5.07
N CYS A 53 0.45 13.82 -5.34
CA CYS A 53 -0.07 13.66 -6.69
C CYS A 53 -1.03 14.79 -7.07
N SER A 54 -0.68 15.54 -8.11
CA SER A 54 -1.46 16.70 -8.59
C SER A 54 -2.21 16.45 -9.90
N ALA A 55 -2.07 15.26 -10.50
CA ALA A 55 -2.79 14.91 -11.71
C ALA A 55 -4.30 14.73 -11.43
N PRO A 56 -5.19 15.00 -12.40
CA PRO A 56 -6.63 14.79 -12.22
C PRO A 56 -7.04 13.33 -11.89
N VAL A 57 -6.15 12.37 -12.17
CA VAL A 57 -6.36 10.93 -11.94
C VAL A 57 -5.95 10.47 -10.53
N CYS A 58 -5.41 11.36 -9.69
CA CYS A 58 -5.05 11.00 -8.32
C CYS A 58 -6.32 10.81 -7.48
N ILE A 59 -6.45 9.67 -6.81
CA ILE A 59 -7.59 9.35 -5.96
C ILE A 59 -7.12 9.48 -4.50
N PRO A 60 -7.72 10.36 -3.69
CA PRO A 60 -7.36 10.43 -2.27
C PRO A 60 -7.69 9.11 -1.53
N PRO A 61 -6.89 8.73 -0.50
CA PRO A 61 -7.06 7.47 0.24
C PRO A 61 -8.49 7.18 0.72
N ASN A 62 -9.18 8.16 1.29
CA ASN A 62 -10.55 8.01 1.80
C ASN A 62 -11.57 7.69 0.70
N PHE A 63 -11.42 8.24 -0.52
CA PHE A 63 -12.30 7.89 -1.64
C PHE A 63 -12.06 6.48 -2.14
N ALA A 64 -10.81 6.02 -2.14
CA ALA A 64 -10.50 4.63 -2.43
C ALA A 64 -11.11 3.69 -1.38
N GLN A 65 -11.02 4.04 -0.09
CA GLN A 65 -11.64 3.27 0.99
C GLN A 65 -13.15 3.20 0.82
N GLU A 66 -13.82 4.34 0.67
CA GLU A 66 -15.27 4.41 0.50
C GLU A 66 -15.74 3.55 -0.68
N PHE A 67 -15.03 3.62 -1.81
CA PHE A 67 -15.35 2.79 -2.98
C PHE A 67 -15.21 1.30 -2.68
N SER A 68 -14.10 0.89 -2.06
CA SER A 68 -13.82 -0.50 -1.72
C SER A 68 -14.83 -1.08 -0.73
N SER A 69 -15.15 -0.34 0.34
CA SER A 69 -16.14 -0.75 1.34
C SER A 69 -17.53 -0.91 0.72
N ARG A 70 -17.95 0.00 -0.19
CA ARG A 70 -19.24 -0.11 -0.92
C ARG A 70 -19.34 -1.36 -1.79
N HIS A 71 -18.22 -1.95 -2.22
CA HIS A 71 -18.18 -3.13 -3.09
C HIS A 71 -17.75 -4.41 -2.35
N GLY A 72 -17.53 -4.35 -1.03
CA GLY A 72 -17.08 -5.48 -0.23
C GLY A 72 -15.71 -6.00 -0.69
N VAL A 73 -14.78 -5.09 -0.96
CA VAL A 73 -13.41 -5.37 -1.40
C VAL A 73 -12.43 -4.87 -0.34
N ASP A 74 -11.46 -5.68 0.03
CA ASP A 74 -10.41 -5.26 0.96
C ASP A 74 -9.44 -4.28 0.28
N LEU A 75 -9.19 -3.13 0.89
CA LEU A 75 -8.26 -2.13 0.37
C LEU A 75 -6.91 -2.17 1.09
N PHE A 76 -5.83 -2.24 0.31
CA PHE A 76 -4.46 -2.11 0.80
C PHE A 76 -3.79 -0.91 0.13
N ILE A 77 -3.48 0.13 0.90
CA ILE A 77 -2.85 1.36 0.37
C ILE A 77 -1.35 1.28 0.58
N VAL A 78 -0.58 1.29 -0.50
CA VAL A 78 0.88 1.34 -0.48
C VAL A 78 1.32 2.69 -1.03
N ALA A 79 1.93 3.52 -0.19
CA ALA A 79 2.52 4.78 -0.61
C ALA A 79 3.80 4.52 -1.42
N ASN A 80 3.85 5.13 -2.59
CA ASN A 80 4.98 5.02 -3.52
C ASN A 80 6.25 5.68 -2.98
N TYR A 81 6.14 6.64 -2.06
CA TYR A 81 7.25 7.30 -1.37
C TYR A 81 6.75 7.91 -0.07
N TYR A 82 7.67 8.23 0.85
CA TYR A 82 7.35 8.81 2.14
C TYR A 82 7.20 10.34 2.06
N ASP A 83 6.06 10.86 2.52
CA ASP A 83 5.83 12.28 2.75
C ASP A 83 5.02 12.46 4.04
N TYR A 84 5.67 12.92 5.11
CA TYR A 84 5.00 13.01 6.41
C TYR A 84 3.78 13.93 6.39
N SER A 85 3.84 15.08 5.72
CA SER A 85 2.74 16.05 5.69
C SER A 85 1.47 15.47 5.09
N GLU A 86 1.61 14.76 3.97
CA GLU A 86 0.48 14.19 3.26
C GLU A 86 0.01 12.87 3.89
N MET A 87 0.94 12.09 4.45
CA MET A 87 0.63 10.79 5.04
C MET A 87 0.13 10.87 6.49
N ALA A 88 0.36 11.98 7.20
CA ALA A 88 -0.15 12.23 8.55
C ALA A 88 -1.54 12.91 8.55
N VAL A 89 -2.19 12.97 7.39
CA VAL A 89 -3.60 13.36 7.30
C VAL A 89 -4.46 12.22 7.87
N ASP A 90 -5.42 12.58 8.72
CA ASP A 90 -6.40 11.67 9.27
C ASP A 90 -7.42 11.26 8.20
N PHE A 91 -7.15 10.13 7.54
CA PHE A 91 -8.05 9.50 6.59
C PHE A 91 -8.88 8.44 7.31
N ASP A 92 -10.19 8.45 7.06
CA ASP A 92 -11.10 7.38 7.47
C ASP A 92 -10.79 6.11 6.65
N LEU A 93 -9.92 5.25 7.20
CA LEU A 93 -9.41 4.03 6.59
C LEU A 93 -9.67 2.84 7.51
N GLU A 94 -9.87 1.66 6.92
CA GLU A 94 -10.00 0.41 7.67
C GLU A 94 -8.62 -0.21 7.97
N ARG A 95 -7.57 0.25 7.27
CA ARG A 95 -6.19 -0.24 7.39
C ARG A 95 -5.19 0.93 7.31
N PRO A 96 -4.03 0.85 7.96
CA PRO A 96 -3.03 1.90 7.87
C PRO A 96 -2.48 2.03 6.44
N ILE A 97 -1.91 3.19 6.14
CA ILE A 97 -1.12 3.37 4.92
C ILE A 97 0.23 2.66 5.10
N PHE A 98 0.56 1.80 4.15
CA PHE A 98 1.83 1.09 4.11
C PHE A 98 2.87 1.85 3.30
N GLY A 99 4.14 1.74 3.69
CA GLY A 99 5.30 2.23 2.94
C GLY A 99 6.16 1.08 2.44
N VAL A 100 6.91 1.28 1.36
CA VAL A 100 7.84 0.25 0.87
C VAL A 100 9.12 0.25 1.71
N ASP A 101 9.57 -0.94 2.13
CA ASP A 101 10.84 -1.15 2.83
C ASP A 101 12.04 -0.93 1.87
N THR A 102 12.45 0.32 1.71
CA THR A 102 13.57 0.71 0.84
C THR A 102 14.92 0.15 1.29
N GLU A 103 15.07 -0.16 2.58
CA GLU A 103 16.26 -0.79 3.14
C GLU A 103 16.38 -2.24 2.66
N TYR A 104 15.29 -3.02 2.76
CA TYR A 104 15.22 -4.39 2.23
C TYR A 104 15.52 -4.42 0.72
N TYR A 105 14.94 -3.48 -0.03
CA TYR A 105 15.18 -3.37 -1.47
C TYR A 105 16.50 -2.70 -1.84
N ARG A 106 17.33 -2.27 -0.88
CA ARG A 106 18.67 -1.69 -1.09
C ARG A 106 18.70 -0.56 -2.11
N THR A 107 17.66 0.28 -2.14
CA THR A 107 17.58 1.43 -3.05
C THR A 107 16.56 2.44 -2.55
N ASN A 108 16.88 3.73 -2.70
CA ASN A 108 15.99 4.85 -2.44
C ASN A 108 15.38 5.45 -3.73
N PHE A 109 15.66 4.85 -4.90
CA PHE A 109 15.04 5.27 -6.16
C PHE A 109 13.66 4.64 -6.29
N THR A 110 12.62 5.48 -6.38
CA THR A 110 11.22 5.08 -6.40
C THR A 110 10.91 3.99 -7.41
N ASP A 111 11.30 4.20 -8.67
CA ASP A 111 11.05 3.21 -9.72
C ASP A 111 11.72 1.85 -9.44
N ARG A 112 12.88 1.85 -8.78
CA ARG A 112 13.65 0.63 -8.52
C ARG A 112 13.05 -0.19 -7.38
N TYR A 113 12.74 0.43 -6.24
CA TYR A 113 12.14 -0.33 -5.14
C TYR A 113 10.70 -0.72 -5.46
N LEU A 114 9.92 0.11 -6.17
CA LEU A 114 8.55 -0.26 -6.57
C LEU A 114 8.56 -1.44 -7.54
N ARG A 115 9.47 -1.47 -8.51
CA ARG A 115 9.61 -2.62 -9.41
C ARG A 115 9.92 -3.91 -8.64
N ARG A 116 10.79 -3.85 -7.63
CA ARG A 116 11.14 -5.02 -6.81
C ARG A 116 10.00 -5.42 -5.88
N PHE A 117 9.33 -4.45 -5.25
CA PHE A 117 8.14 -4.69 -4.45
C PHE A 117 7.04 -5.36 -5.25
N LYS A 118 6.72 -4.84 -6.44
CA LYS A 118 5.77 -5.46 -7.39
C LYS A 118 6.24 -6.82 -7.92
N ALA A 119 7.52 -7.18 -7.81
CA ALA A 119 8.03 -8.51 -8.17
C ALA A 119 7.88 -9.52 -7.04
N ASP A 120 8.02 -9.09 -5.79
CA ASP A 120 7.71 -9.96 -4.66
C ASP A 120 6.20 -10.13 -4.47
N LEU A 121 5.43 -9.10 -4.78
CA LEU A 121 3.98 -9.07 -4.61
C LEU A 121 3.24 -9.94 -5.63
N PHE A 122 3.70 -9.95 -6.89
CA PHE A 122 3.05 -10.60 -8.02
C PHE A 122 4.00 -11.56 -8.73
N ASP A 123 3.50 -12.73 -9.09
CA ASP A 123 4.23 -13.61 -10.01
C ASP A 123 4.28 -12.95 -11.39
N GLU A 124 5.42 -13.09 -12.10
CA GLU A 124 5.69 -12.34 -13.35
C GLU A 124 4.60 -12.48 -14.42
N ASN A 125 3.84 -13.58 -14.39
CA ASN A 125 2.77 -13.89 -15.33
C ASN A 125 1.40 -13.25 -15.01
N SER A 126 1.26 -12.59 -13.85
CA SER A 126 -0.02 -12.03 -13.37
C SER A 126 -0.17 -10.52 -13.60
N ARG A 127 0.86 -9.87 -14.18
CA ARG A 127 0.96 -8.41 -14.29
C ARG A 127 0.05 -7.79 -15.36
N ASP A 128 -0.20 -8.47 -16.48
CA ASP A 128 -0.84 -7.81 -17.63
C ASP A 128 -2.37 -7.71 -17.53
N GLU A 129 -3.05 -8.65 -16.85
CA GLU A 129 -4.53 -8.63 -16.79
C GLU A 129 -5.09 -7.79 -15.63
N ASN A 130 -4.30 -7.58 -14.57
CA ASN A 130 -4.76 -6.94 -13.34
C ASN A 130 -4.16 -5.55 -13.06
N ASP A 131 -3.13 -5.12 -13.80
CA ASP A 131 -2.49 -3.82 -13.61
C ASP A 131 -3.22 -2.71 -14.39
N VAL A 132 -4.09 -1.97 -13.69
CA VAL A 132 -4.80 -0.79 -14.20
C VAL A 132 -4.02 0.50 -13.84
N GLY A 133 -2.69 0.43 -13.88
CA GLY A 133 -1.77 1.52 -13.57
C GLY A 133 -1.49 1.65 -12.07
N ARG A 134 -2.32 2.41 -11.35
CA ARG A 134 -2.15 2.66 -9.90
C ARG A 134 -2.91 1.68 -9.02
N PHE A 135 -3.86 0.96 -9.61
CA PHE A 135 -4.68 -0.03 -8.93
C PHE A 135 -4.34 -1.40 -9.49
N ILE A 136 -4.22 -2.35 -8.59
CA ILE A 136 -4.14 -3.76 -8.95
C ILE A 136 -5.27 -4.48 -8.24
N CYS A 137 -6.19 -5.02 -9.04
CA CYS A 137 -7.36 -5.76 -8.55
C CYS A 137 -7.02 -7.26 -8.51
N LEU A 138 -7.24 -7.91 -7.38
CA LEU A 138 -7.02 -9.34 -7.23
C LEU A 138 -8.34 -10.03 -6.88
N ASN A 139 -8.77 -10.91 -7.78
CA ASN A 139 -9.79 -11.91 -7.50
C ASN A 139 -9.07 -13.24 -7.23
N LEU A 140 -8.89 -13.60 -5.97
CA LEU A 140 -8.30 -14.89 -5.63
C LEU A 140 -9.40 -15.95 -5.62
N THR A 141 -9.60 -16.50 -6.82
CA THR A 141 -9.94 -17.91 -7.11
C THR A 141 -9.56 -18.96 -6.07
N VAL A 142 -10.21 -19.14 -4.92
CA VAL A 142 -9.92 -20.31 -4.04
C VAL A 142 -10.35 -21.60 -4.72
#